data_AF-A0A3L6TB29-F1
#
_entry.id   AF-A0A3L6TB29-F1
#
_cell.length_a   1.000
_cell.length_b   1.000
_cell.length_c   1.000
_cell.angle_alpha   90.00
_cell.angle_beta   90.00
_cell.angle_gamma   90.00
#
_symmetry.space_group_name_H-M   'P 1'
#
loop_
_entity.id
_entity.type
_entity.pdbx_description
1 polymer ?
#
loop_
_entity_poly.entity_id
_entity_poly.type
_entity_poly.pdbx_seq_one_letter_code
_entity_poly.pdbx_strand_id
1 'polypeptide(L)'
;MLLNQRFTLILVYHSKIHFKCNISFATHRGWKINTPPLSCFPRIHDDAGGLNPHPSMATASPTLVLLPLWSAGHLMSLLEAGKRLLTRAGGKLSLTVLVIPPPTEHLAAEVQGHIRREEASGLDVRFVHLPAMDPPTDFRGIEEFLSRFVQMHAPRVRAAVADLPCPVAALVLDFFCTALIDVARDLDVPAYVYFTTNAAMMALMLRLPALHEEVTVEFEEMEGTVDVPGLPPVPSSSLPKPVMDKKNPNYTWFVYHGRRFAEADGIIVNTAAELERSALAAIADGRCTPGVRPPTVYPIGPVIAFEPPPEQPHECVRWLDAQPPASVALLCFGSQGFFAAPQAHEIAHGLERSGHRFLWVLRGPPAPGARHPADANLAELLPDGFLERTKDRGLVWPTWAPQREILAHAAVGGFVTHGGWNSTLESLWHGVPLAPWPLYAEQHMNAFTLVAAMGVAVAMKVDRKRDNFVEAAELEREVRELMGGGEEGRKAREKAMEMKAACRNAVEEGGSSDAALHRLAEELCKGAVVSTGK
;
A
#
# COMPACT_ATOMS: atom_id res chain seq x y z
N MET A 1 -3.95 -39.47 1.15
CA MET A 1 -5.00 -39.53 2.21
C MET A 1 -4.30 -39.36 3.54
N LEU A 2 -4.61 -38.27 4.27
CA LEU A 2 -4.08 -37.86 5.58
C LEU A 2 -2.58 -37.55 5.71
N LEU A 3 -2.20 -36.33 5.30
CA LEU A 3 -1.25 -35.51 6.06
C LEU A 3 -1.79 -34.07 6.03
N ASN A 4 -2.65 -33.77 7.00
CA ASN A 4 -3.42 -32.54 7.12
C ASN A 4 -2.93 -31.79 8.37
N GLN A 5 -2.82 -30.47 8.25
CA GLN A 5 -2.85 -29.47 9.34
C GLN A 5 -1.92 -29.66 10.55
N ARG A 6 -0.80 -28.92 10.56
CA ARG A 6 -0.20 -28.40 11.80
C ARG A 6 0.38 -27.00 11.59
N PHE A 7 -0.47 -26.00 11.77
CA PHE A 7 -0.06 -24.69 12.28
C PHE A 7 -1.05 -24.33 13.39
N THR A 8 -0.74 -24.78 14.61
CA THR A 8 -1.49 -24.45 15.82
C THR A 8 -0.56 -23.79 16.82
N LEU A 9 -0.88 -22.53 17.13
CA LEU A 9 -0.75 -21.79 18.40
C LEU A 9 0.14 -22.39 19.50
N ILE A 10 1.14 -21.62 19.97
CA ILE A 10 1.58 -21.61 21.38
C ILE A 10 1.86 -20.17 21.85
N LEU A 11 1.38 -19.92 23.07
CA LEU A 11 1.25 -18.68 23.84
C LEU A 11 2.56 -18.02 24.31
N VAL A 12 2.41 -16.71 24.54
CA VAL A 12 3.23 -15.78 25.33
C VAL A 12 3.51 -16.32 26.74
N TYR A 13 4.78 -16.25 27.17
CA TYR A 13 5.13 -16.16 28.61
C TYR A 13 6.24 -15.15 28.84
N HIS A 14 6.05 -14.35 29.89
CA HIS A 14 6.86 -13.24 30.39
C HIS A 14 8.33 -13.57 30.69
N SER A 15 9.19 -12.56 30.54
CA SER A 15 10.28 -12.31 31.50
C SER A 15 10.63 -10.82 31.55
N LYS A 16 10.27 -10.19 32.68
CA LYS A 16 10.79 -8.89 33.12
C LYS A 16 12.29 -9.02 33.37
N ILE A 17 13.10 -8.23 32.68
CA ILE A 17 14.48 -7.96 33.11
C ILE A 17 14.67 -6.45 33.14
N HIS A 18 14.83 -5.94 34.37
CA HIS A 18 15.28 -4.59 34.65
C HIS A 18 16.72 -4.40 34.16
N PHE A 19 16.94 -3.38 33.33
CA PHE A 19 18.26 -2.74 33.22
C PHE A 19 18.16 -1.28 33.66
N LYS A 20 18.71 -1.01 34.84
CA LYS A 20 19.12 0.32 35.28
C LYS A 20 20.44 0.65 34.58
N CYS A 21 20.47 1.72 33.79
CA CYS A 21 21.72 2.38 33.44
C CYS A 21 21.68 3.82 33.95
N ASN A 22 22.38 4.03 35.08
CA ASN A 22 22.91 5.32 35.51
C ASN A 22 24.11 5.67 34.60
N ILE A 23 24.15 6.87 34.03
CA ILE A 23 25.35 7.66 33.70
C ILE A 23 24.85 9.13 33.70
N SER A 24 25.01 9.85 34.81
CA SER A 24 26.11 10.78 35.15
C SER A 24 26.18 12.01 34.25
N PHE A 25 25.69 13.13 34.79
CA PHE A 25 25.89 14.49 34.29
C PHE A 25 27.34 14.94 34.55
N ALA A 26 28.02 15.42 33.51
CA ALA A 26 29.25 16.21 33.65
C ALA A 26 28.98 17.65 33.18
N THR A 27 28.97 18.55 34.15
CA THR A 27 28.89 20.00 34.01
C THR A 27 30.21 20.57 33.49
N HIS A 28 30.17 21.51 32.54
CA HIS A 28 31.17 22.59 32.49
C HIS A 28 30.64 23.88 31.84
N ARG A 29 30.64 24.94 32.68
CA ARG A 29 31.07 26.34 32.43
C ARG A 29 30.89 26.84 30.98
N GLY A 30 29.99 27.76 30.66
CA GLY A 30 29.75 29.04 31.32
C GLY A 30 30.41 30.13 30.48
N TRP A 31 29.65 30.95 29.77
CA TRP A 31 30.15 32.18 29.13
C TRP A 31 29.13 33.31 29.26
N LYS A 32 29.68 34.49 29.48
CA LYS A 32 29.08 35.70 30.03
C LYS A 32 28.27 36.49 29.01
N ILE A 33 27.19 37.07 29.51
CA ILE A 33 26.37 38.13 28.90
C ILE A 33 27.22 39.42 28.82
N ASN A 34 27.21 40.07 27.66
CA ASN A 34 27.69 41.44 27.48
C ASN A 34 26.64 42.23 26.68
N THR A 35 25.90 43.10 27.35
CA THR A 35 25.28 44.32 26.80
C THR A 35 26.21 45.51 27.10
N PRO A 36 26.30 46.54 26.24
CA PRO A 36 25.61 47.83 26.53
C PRO A 36 25.29 48.66 25.23
N PRO A 37 24.99 49.98 25.27
CA PRO A 37 23.73 50.60 25.70
C PRO A 37 23.18 51.71 24.76
N LEU A 38 21.98 52.25 25.08
CA LEU A 38 21.43 53.60 24.72
C LEU A 38 21.17 53.86 23.21
N SER A 39 20.21 54.64 22.72
CA SER A 39 19.11 55.47 23.20
C SER A 39 18.52 56.09 21.92
N CYS A 40 17.19 56.26 21.81
CA CYS A 40 16.51 57.39 21.13
C CYS A 40 15.04 57.03 20.84
N PHE A 41 14.13 57.58 21.65
CA PHE A 41 12.79 57.96 21.20
C PHE A 41 12.80 59.49 20.99
N PRO A 42 11.99 60.04 20.08
CA PRO A 42 10.79 60.68 20.61
C PRO A 42 9.54 60.66 19.68
N ARG A 43 8.41 60.91 20.37
CA ARG A 43 7.12 61.52 19.94
C ARG A 43 5.99 60.62 19.45
N ILE A 44 5.14 60.36 20.44
CA ILE A 44 3.68 60.30 20.39
C ILE A 44 3.11 61.44 19.54
N HIS A 45 2.26 61.09 18.57
CA HIS A 45 1.14 61.90 18.13
C HIS A 45 -0.12 61.08 18.39
N ASP A 46 -0.98 61.61 19.25
CA ASP A 46 -2.35 61.16 19.42
C ASP A 46 -3.14 61.53 18.16
N ASP A 47 -3.75 60.54 17.51
CA ASP A 47 -4.94 60.76 16.69
C ASP A 47 -5.96 59.66 16.99
N ALA A 48 -7.12 60.11 17.45
CA ALA A 48 -8.24 59.32 17.88
C ALA A 48 -9.10 58.86 16.70
N GLY A 49 -9.66 57.66 16.81
CA GLY A 49 -10.98 57.36 16.25
C GLY A 49 -11.00 56.60 14.93
N GLY A 50 -10.84 55.29 15.02
CA GLY A 50 -11.29 54.34 14.00
C GLY A 50 -11.42 52.96 14.63
N LEU A 51 -12.66 52.53 14.92
CA LEU A 51 -12.96 51.19 15.39
C LEU A 51 -12.51 50.18 14.32
N ASN A 52 -11.35 49.56 14.54
CA ASN A 52 -11.00 48.34 13.86
C ASN A 52 -11.99 47.25 14.30
N PRO A 53 -12.63 46.51 13.37
CA PRO A 53 -13.36 45.33 13.75
C PRO A 53 -12.38 44.37 14.42
N HIS A 54 -12.84 43.72 15.49
CA HIS A 54 -12.12 42.64 16.17
C HIS A 54 -11.42 41.74 15.14
N PRO A 55 -10.18 41.28 15.39
CA PRO A 55 -9.63 40.21 14.58
C PRO A 55 -10.61 39.06 14.68
N SER A 56 -11.27 38.75 13.57
CA SER A 56 -11.98 37.49 13.38
C SER A 56 -11.07 36.40 13.94
N MET A 57 -11.50 35.70 15.00
CA MET A 57 -10.84 34.46 15.38
C MET A 57 -10.76 33.64 14.11
N ALA A 58 -9.55 33.43 13.58
CA ALA A 58 -9.37 32.58 12.42
C ALA A 58 -9.95 31.22 12.80
N THR A 59 -11.08 30.87 12.19
CA THR A 59 -11.68 29.56 12.38
C THR A 59 -10.63 28.53 12.00
N ALA A 60 -10.29 27.62 12.91
CA ALA A 60 -9.28 26.61 12.66
C ALA A 60 -9.61 25.85 11.37
N SER A 61 -8.64 25.71 10.46
CA SER A 61 -8.85 25.02 9.19
C SER A 61 -9.37 23.60 9.46
N PRO A 62 -10.45 23.17 8.78
CA PRO A 62 -10.99 21.84 8.98
C PRO A 62 -9.93 20.77 8.66
N THR A 63 -9.97 19.66 9.39
CA THR A 63 -9.00 18.57 9.23
C THR A 63 -9.59 17.40 8.48
N LEU A 64 -8.80 16.82 7.56
CA LEU A 64 -9.06 15.51 7.00
C LEU A 64 -8.47 14.47 7.96
N VAL A 65 -9.29 13.55 8.46
CA VAL A 65 -8.84 12.51 9.38
C VAL A 65 -8.59 11.22 8.60
N LEU A 66 -7.36 10.73 8.59
CA LEU A 66 -6.99 9.45 7.99
C LEU A 66 -6.95 8.36 9.07
N LEU A 67 -7.48 7.18 8.75
CA LEU A 67 -7.39 5.99 9.60
C LEU A 67 -6.82 4.80 8.80
N PRO A 68 -5.49 4.75 8.62
CA PRO A 68 -4.81 3.65 7.96
C PRO A 68 -4.71 2.39 8.83
N LEU A 69 -4.62 1.21 8.18
CA LEU A 69 -4.00 0.05 8.83
C LEU A 69 -2.49 0.23 8.93
N TRP A 70 -1.89 -0.35 9.98
CA TRP A 70 -0.50 -0.12 10.36
C TRP A 70 0.57 -0.67 9.41
N SER A 71 0.24 -1.61 8.51
CA SER A 71 1.22 -2.14 7.56
C SER A 71 1.65 -1.06 6.56
N ALA A 72 2.94 -1.03 6.19
CA ALA A 72 3.49 0.00 5.30
C ALA A 72 2.70 0.19 3.99
N GLY A 73 2.20 -0.89 3.39
CA GLY A 73 1.41 -0.83 2.15
C GLY A 73 0.08 -0.07 2.28
N HIS A 74 -0.46 0.04 3.48
CA HIS A 74 -1.68 0.78 3.81
C HIS A 74 -1.35 2.17 4.36
N LEU A 75 -0.54 2.23 5.42
CA LEU A 75 -0.16 3.47 6.10
C LEU A 75 0.50 4.48 5.15
N MET A 76 1.56 4.06 4.44
CA MET A 76 2.31 4.99 3.59
C MET A 76 1.50 5.40 2.37
N SER A 77 0.71 4.48 1.81
CA SER A 77 -0.14 4.75 0.65
C SER A 77 -1.22 5.78 0.98
N LEU A 78 -1.95 5.60 2.09
CA LEU A 78 -2.98 6.54 2.53
C LEU A 78 -2.38 7.88 2.98
N LEU A 79 -1.24 7.86 3.69
CA LEU A 79 -0.55 9.08 4.08
C LEU A 79 -0.12 9.91 2.86
N GLU A 80 0.45 9.27 1.84
CA GLU A 80 0.85 9.94 0.60
C GLU A 80 -0.36 10.51 -0.17
N ALA A 81 -1.47 9.77 -0.24
CA ALA A 81 -2.72 10.28 -0.79
C ALA A 81 -3.22 11.52 -0.01
N GLY A 82 -3.16 11.48 1.32
CA GLY A 82 -3.50 12.61 2.19
C GLY A 82 -2.61 13.84 1.96
N LYS A 83 -1.29 13.65 1.84
CA LYS A 83 -0.34 14.73 1.54
C LYS A 83 -0.67 15.40 0.20
N ARG A 84 -0.95 14.61 -0.85
CA ARG A 84 -1.38 15.14 -2.15
C ARG A 84 -2.69 15.93 -2.06
N LEU A 85 -3.66 15.44 -1.29
CA LEU A 85 -4.91 16.16 -1.02
C LEU A 85 -4.67 17.50 -0.31
N LEU A 86 -3.79 17.53 0.70
CA LEU A 86 -3.43 18.78 1.39
C LEU A 86 -2.82 19.80 0.45
N THR A 87 -1.85 19.38 -0.37
CA THR A 87 -1.22 20.26 -1.36
C THR A 87 -2.27 20.83 -2.31
N ARG A 88 -3.21 20.00 -2.78
CA ARG A 88 -4.28 20.43 -3.69
C ARG A 88 -5.30 21.36 -3.02
N ALA A 89 -5.57 21.18 -1.73
CA ALA A 89 -6.49 22.01 -0.97
C ALA A 89 -5.95 23.43 -0.70
N GLY A 90 -4.65 23.68 -0.91
CA GLY A 90 -4.07 25.02 -0.84
C GLY A 90 -4.23 25.69 0.52
N GLY A 91 -4.08 24.94 1.62
CA GLY A 91 -4.18 25.44 2.99
C GLY A 91 -5.60 25.50 3.57
N LYS A 92 -6.62 25.11 2.80
CA LYS A 92 -8.02 25.02 3.28
C LYS A 92 -8.28 23.83 4.20
N LEU A 93 -7.42 22.82 4.16
CA LEU A 93 -7.49 21.61 4.98
C LEU A 93 -6.17 21.43 5.74
N SER A 94 -6.28 20.83 6.93
CA SER A 94 -5.16 20.21 7.65
C SER A 94 -5.29 18.68 7.62
N LEU A 95 -4.25 17.94 8.01
CA LEU A 95 -4.26 16.46 8.02
C LEU A 95 -4.03 15.93 9.41
N THR A 96 -4.91 15.03 9.84
CA THR A 96 -4.75 14.26 11.08
C THR A 96 -4.73 12.79 10.76
N VAL A 97 -3.77 12.05 11.30
CA VAL A 97 -3.67 10.59 11.15
C VAL A 97 -3.93 9.95 12.50
N LEU A 98 -5.00 9.17 12.59
CA LEU A 98 -5.25 8.33 13.75
C LEU A 98 -4.41 7.06 13.63
N VAL A 99 -3.60 6.79 14.64
CA VAL A 99 -2.68 5.64 14.66
C VAL A 99 -3.25 4.60 15.61
N ILE A 100 -3.83 3.54 15.04
CA ILE A 100 -4.20 2.34 15.79
C ILE A 100 -2.91 1.64 16.25
N PRO A 101 -2.73 1.37 17.56
CA PRO A 101 -1.57 0.64 18.05
C PRO A 101 -1.46 -0.74 17.38
N PRO A 102 -0.33 -1.05 16.74
CA PRO A 102 -0.16 -2.34 16.11
C PRO A 102 -0.16 -3.46 17.16
N PRO A 103 -0.60 -4.68 16.79
CA PRO A 103 -0.80 -5.78 17.74
C PRO A 103 0.50 -6.41 18.26
N THR A 104 1.66 -6.02 17.72
CA THR A 104 2.98 -6.51 18.15
C THR A 104 3.99 -5.36 18.26
N GLU A 105 4.99 -5.53 19.14
CA GLU A 105 6.06 -4.53 19.33
C GLU A 105 6.86 -4.27 18.06
N HIS A 106 7.10 -5.30 17.25
CA HIS A 106 7.83 -5.15 15.99
C HIS A 106 7.08 -4.25 14.99
N LEU A 107 5.78 -4.50 14.80
CA LEU A 107 4.94 -3.66 13.94
C LEU A 107 4.82 -2.24 14.50
N ALA A 108 4.75 -2.10 15.83
CA ALA A 108 4.76 -0.80 16.49
C ALA A 108 6.06 -0.04 16.20
N ALA A 109 7.22 -0.70 16.29
CA ALA A 109 8.51 -0.09 15.97
C ALA A 109 8.60 0.34 14.49
N GLU A 110 8.07 -0.45 13.57
CA GLU A 110 8.01 -0.13 12.13
C GLU A 110 7.16 1.14 11.90
N VAL A 111 5.92 1.16 12.38
CA VAL A 111 5.02 2.33 12.29
C VAL A 111 5.65 3.58 12.89
N GLN A 112 6.26 3.46 14.07
CA GLN A 112 6.94 4.58 14.72
C GLN A 112 8.15 5.06 13.91
N GLY A 113 8.85 4.15 13.21
CA GLY A 113 9.90 4.51 12.26
C GLY A 113 9.36 5.33 11.08
N HIS A 114 8.20 4.96 10.53
CA HIS A 114 7.54 5.73 9.47
C HIS A 114 7.09 7.11 9.96
N ILE A 115 6.41 7.19 11.10
CA ILE A 115 5.93 8.45 11.67
C ILE A 115 7.10 9.42 11.93
N ARG A 116 8.19 8.97 12.57
CA ARG A 116 9.36 9.82 12.81
C ARG A 116 9.98 10.38 11.53
N ARG A 117 10.01 9.60 10.44
CA ARG A 117 10.51 10.08 9.14
C ARG A 117 9.61 11.16 8.56
N GLU A 118 8.30 10.99 8.69
CA GLU A 118 7.32 11.95 8.18
C GLU A 118 7.28 13.24 9.01
N GLU A 119 7.37 13.15 10.34
CA GLU A 119 7.51 14.33 11.22
C GLU A 119 8.78 15.13 10.90
N ALA A 120 9.87 14.45 10.52
CA ALA A 120 11.10 15.10 10.09
C ALA A 120 11.01 15.77 8.69
N SER A 121 9.99 15.46 7.89
CA SER A 121 9.82 16.03 6.54
C SER A 121 9.32 17.48 6.54
N GLY A 122 8.83 17.98 7.68
CA GLY A 122 8.34 19.35 7.83
C GLY A 122 6.92 19.60 7.31
N LEU A 123 6.20 18.56 6.89
CA LEU A 123 4.79 18.66 6.53
C LEU A 123 3.91 18.73 7.79
N ASP A 124 2.88 19.59 7.75
CA ASP A 124 1.92 19.79 8.84
C ASP A 124 0.91 18.62 8.92
N VAL A 125 1.39 17.48 9.43
CA VAL A 125 0.60 16.26 9.67
C VAL A 125 0.55 15.98 11.16
N ARG A 126 -0.65 15.95 11.73
CA ARG A 126 -0.86 15.63 13.14
C ARG A 126 -1.09 14.14 13.32
N PHE A 127 -0.21 13.45 14.05
CA PHE A 127 -0.42 12.06 14.45
C PHE A 127 -1.11 11.98 15.82
N VAL A 128 -2.19 11.20 15.92
CA VAL A 128 -2.92 10.95 17.16
C VAL A 128 -2.91 9.45 17.46
N HIS A 129 -2.16 9.07 18.49
CA HIS A 129 -2.06 7.68 18.91
C HIS A 129 -3.29 7.27 19.72
N LEU A 130 -4.00 6.26 19.26
CA LEU A 130 -5.14 5.71 20.00
C LEU A 130 -4.64 4.84 21.17
N PRO A 131 -5.43 4.70 22.25
CA PRO A 131 -5.04 3.83 23.36
C PRO A 131 -5.00 2.35 22.95
N ALA A 132 -3.98 1.62 23.42
CA ALA A 132 -3.82 0.19 23.15
C ALA A 132 -4.99 -0.67 23.64
N MET A 133 -5.15 -1.82 22.99
CA MET A 133 -6.18 -2.81 23.26
C MET A 133 -5.65 -4.21 23.07
N ASP A 134 -6.15 -5.15 23.87
CA ASP A 134 -5.85 -6.55 23.67
C ASP A 134 -6.45 -7.03 22.34
N PRO A 135 -5.64 -7.66 21.47
CA PRO A 135 -6.13 -8.19 20.20
C PRO A 135 -7.13 -9.34 20.42
N PRO A 136 -8.12 -9.54 19.52
CA PRO A 136 -8.94 -10.73 19.55
C PRO A 136 -8.05 -11.97 19.41
N THR A 137 -8.33 -13.00 20.19
CA THR A 137 -7.55 -14.24 20.23
C THR A 137 -8.23 -15.40 19.52
N ASP A 138 -9.54 -15.26 19.24
CA ASP A 138 -10.43 -16.27 18.70
C ASP A 138 -10.79 -15.99 17.22
N PHE A 139 -9.77 -15.80 16.38
CA PHE A 139 -9.93 -15.57 14.94
C PHE A 139 -9.40 -16.76 14.13
N ARG A 140 -9.93 -16.97 12.92
CA ARG A 140 -9.52 -18.06 12.02
C ARG A 140 -8.63 -17.60 10.87
N GLY A 141 -8.57 -16.29 10.59
CA GLY A 141 -7.79 -15.74 9.51
C GLY A 141 -7.38 -14.28 9.75
N ILE A 142 -6.45 -13.80 8.92
CA ILE A 142 -5.85 -12.46 9.11
C ILE A 142 -6.85 -11.35 8.77
N GLU A 143 -7.69 -11.54 7.77
CA GLU A 143 -8.72 -10.57 7.36
C GLU A 143 -9.79 -10.41 8.45
N GLU A 144 -10.25 -11.52 9.05
CA GLU A 144 -11.15 -11.50 10.21
C GLU A 144 -10.49 -10.78 11.39
N PHE A 145 -9.23 -11.12 11.69
CA PHE A 145 -8.46 -10.50 12.77
C PHE A 145 -8.39 -8.98 12.61
N LEU A 146 -7.97 -8.49 11.43
CA LEU A 146 -7.83 -7.06 11.14
C LEU A 146 -9.16 -6.35 11.31
N SER A 147 -10.22 -6.87 10.71
CA SER A 147 -11.54 -6.26 10.70
C SER A 147 -12.15 -6.18 12.11
N ARG A 148 -12.05 -7.26 12.89
CA ARG A 148 -12.51 -7.29 14.30
C ARG A 148 -11.68 -6.37 15.17
N PHE A 149 -10.35 -6.39 15.03
CA PHE A 149 -9.48 -5.54 15.83
C PHE A 149 -9.76 -4.06 15.57
N VAL A 150 -9.97 -3.66 14.31
CA VAL A 150 -10.38 -2.30 13.96
C VAL A 150 -11.77 -1.98 14.52
N GLN A 151 -12.75 -2.87 14.38
CA GLN A 151 -14.10 -2.67 14.91
C GLN A 151 -14.08 -2.42 16.42
N MET A 152 -13.24 -3.13 17.17
CA MET A 152 -13.08 -2.94 18.62
C MET A 152 -12.55 -1.54 18.99
N HIS A 153 -11.87 -0.84 18.08
CA HIS A 153 -11.40 0.54 18.29
C HIS A 153 -12.48 1.61 18.07
N ALA A 154 -13.70 1.26 17.67
CA ALA A 154 -14.76 2.22 17.37
C ALA A 154 -15.01 3.28 18.47
N PRO A 155 -15.08 2.93 19.78
CA PRO A 155 -15.25 3.94 20.83
C PRO A 155 -14.06 4.90 20.96
N ARG A 156 -12.84 4.41 20.71
CA ARG A 156 -11.60 5.22 20.79
C ARG A 156 -11.46 6.15 19.60
N VAL A 157 -11.79 5.67 18.40
CA VAL A 157 -11.85 6.50 17.19
C VAL A 157 -12.89 7.60 17.38
N ARG A 158 -14.08 7.26 17.88
CA ARG A 158 -15.13 8.25 18.17
C ARG A 158 -14.66 9.35 19.12
N ALA A 159 -14.07 8.97 20.26
CA ALA A 159 -13.55 9.93 21.23
C ALA A 159 -12.43 10.78 20.61
N ALA A 160 -11.46 10.16 19.93
CA ALA A 160 -10.34 10.87 19.33
C ALA A 160 -10.78 11.88 18.26
N VAL A 161 -11.81 11.57 17.46
CA VAL A 161 -12.37 12.50 16.46
C VAL A 161 -13.17 13.61 17.13
N ALA A 162 -14.00 13.29 18.13
CA ALA A 162 -14.81 14.28 18.85
C ALA A 162 -13.98 15.28 19.67
N ASP A 163 -12.81 14.85 20.18
CA ASP A 163 -11.90 15.68 20.97
C ASP A 163 -10.96 16.56 20.10
N LEU A 164 -11.09 16.54 18.76
CA LEU A 164 -10.29 17.39 17.89
C LEU A 164 -10.66 18.87 18.09
N PRO A 165 -9.67 19.77 18.18
CA PRO A 165 -9.90 21.20 18.42
C PRO A 165 -10.33 21.97 17.16
N CYS A 166 -10.55 21.28 16.03
CA CYS A 166 -10.93 21.86 14.76
C CYS A 166 -12.05 21.03 14.11
N PRO A 167 -12.85 21.63 13.20
CA PRO A 167 -13.87 20.90 12.48
C PRO A 167 -13.28 19.75 11.66
N VAL A 168 -14.02 18.66 11.49
CA VAL A 168 -13.59 17.50 10.71
C VAL A 168 -14.26 17.53 9.34
N ALA A 169 -13.46 17.62 8.28
CA ALA A 169 -13.97 17.64 6.91
C ALA A 169 -14.53 16.28 6.48
N ALA A 170 -13.81 15.20 6.81
CA ALA A 170 -14.19 13.82 6.57
C ALA A 170 -13.30 12.86 7.35
N LEU A 171 -13.79 11.63 7.52
CA LEU A 171 -12.99 10.47 7.94
C LEU A 171 -12.69 9.59 6.73
N VAL A 172 -11.40 9.45 6.39
CA VAL A 172 -10.91 8.57 5.32
C VAL A 172 -10.42 7.26 5.93
N LEU A 173 -11.18 6.21 5.72
CA LEU A 173 -10.98 4.88 6.27
C LEU A 173 -10.20 4.00 5.31
N ASP A 174 -9.24 3.23 5.82
CA ASP A 174 -8.64 2.13 5.05
C ASP A 174 -9.69 1.12 4.55
N PHE A 175 -9.35 0.39 3.49
CA PHE A 175 -10.10 -0.75 2.94
C PHE A 175 -10.67 -1.72 4.00
N PHE A 176 -9.91 -2.03 5.06
CA PHE A 176 -10.36 -2.93 6.13
C PHE A 176 -11.10 -2.23 7.28
N CYS A 177 -11.24 -0.90 7.23
CA CYS A 177 -11.78 -0.09 8.32
C CYS A 177 -13.27 0.26 8.16
N THR A 178 -14.00 -0.36 7.22
CA THR A 178 -15.39 0.02 6.90
C THR A 178 -16.40 -0.19 8.03
N ALA A 179 -16.05 -0.98 9.06
CA ALA A 179 -16.83 -1.10 10.29
C ALA A 179 -16.92 0.23 11.05
N LEU A 180 -16.06 1.20 10.75
CA LEU A 180 -16.01 2.52 11.39
C LEU A 180 -16.74 3.60 10.61
N ILE A 181 -17.39 3.27 9.48
CA ILE A 181 -18.32 4.19 8.80
C ILE A 181 -19.44 4.63 9.75
N ASP A 182 -19.91 3.74 10.64
CA ASP A 182 -20.95 4.08 11.61
C ASP A 182 -20.46 5.12 12.64
N VAL A 183 -19.17 5.13 12.97
CA VAL A 183 -18.58 6.16 13.84
C VAL A 183 -18.64 7.54 13.18
N ALA A 184 -18.31 7.62 11.90
CA ALA A 184 -18.39 8.87 11.14
C ALA A 184 -19.84 9.36 11.04
N ARG A 185 -20.78 8.46 10.74
CA ARG A 185 -22.22 8.78 10.68
C ARG A 185 -22.76 9.32 11.99
N ASP A 186 -22.43 8.69 13.11
CA ASP A 186 -22.88 9.14 14.43
C ASP A 186 -22.29 10.50 14.85
N LEU A 187 -21.15 10.89 14.27
CA LEU A 187 -20.50 12.18 14.47
C LEU A 187 -20.94 13.23 13.44
N ASP A 188 -21.86 12.88 12.52
CA ASP A 188 -22.28 13.72 11.38
C ASP A 188 -21.09 14.18 10.51
N VAL A 189 -20.14 13.26 10.30
CA VAL A 189 -18.94 13.46 9.48
C VAL A 189 -19.00 12.55 8.24
N PRO A 190 -18.70 13.05 7.02
CA PRO A 190 -18.61 12.22 5.83
C PRO A 190 -17.55 11.11 5.94
N ALA A 191 -17.89 9.91 5.50
CA ALA A 191 -17.03 8.73 5.50
C ALA A 191 -16.56 8.38 4.08
N TYR A 192 -15.26 8.49 3.84
CA TYR A 192 -14.64 8.05 2.60
C TYR A 192 -13.84 6.78 2.85
N VAL A 193 -13.72 5.93 1.83
CA VAL A 193 -12.83 4.75 1.89
C VAL A 193 -11.66 4.96 0.96
N TYR A 194 -10.44 4.76 1.45
CA TYR A 194 -9.25 4.62 0.63
C TYR A 194 -9.02 3.15 0.29
N PHE A 195 -9.27 2.81 -0.97
CA PHE A 195 -9.10 1.49 -1.54
C PHE A 195 -7.63 1.34 -1.97
N THR A 196 -6.83 0.69 -1.13
CA THR A 196 -5.36 0.57 -1.26
C THR A 196 -4.87 -0.34 -2.39
N THR A 197 -5.79 -0.89 -3.19
CA THR A 197 -5.50 -1.75 -4.35
C THR A 197 -6.09 -1.15 -5.64
N ASN A 198 -6.42 -1.96 -6.64
CA ASN A 198 -6.86 -1.54 -7.97
C ASN A 198 -8.39 -1.57 -8.19
N ALA A 199 -8.85 -0.98 -9.30
CA ALA A 199 -10.27 -0.94 -9.64
C ALA A 199 -10.83 -2.32 -10.00
N ALA A 200 -10.01 -3.24 -10.53
CA ALA A 200 -10.39 -4.63 -10.78
C ALA A 200 -10.84 -5.34 -9.49
N MET A 201 -10.04 -5.28 -8.43
CA MET A 201 -10.36 -5.82 -7.11
C MET A 201 -11.54 -5.06 -6.46
N MET A 202 -11.65 -3.75 -6.69
CA MET A 202 -12.81 -2.97 -6.24
C MET A 202 -14.11 -3.45 -6.89
N ALA A 203 -14.09 -3.71 -8.20
CA ALA A 203 -15.22 -4.25 -8.93
C ALA A 203 -15.65 -5.61 -8.36
N LEU A 204 -14.68 -6.50 -8.07
CA LEU A 204 -14.97 -7.77 -7.40
C LEU A 204 -15.60 -7.56 -6.03
N MET A 205 -15.01 -6.71 -5.18
CA MET A 205 -15.50 -6.49 -3.81
C MET A 205 -16.91 -5.90 -3.78
N LEU A 206 -17.22 -4.95 -4.67
CA LEU A 206 -18.57 -4.39 -4.81
C LEU A 206 -19.58 -5.43 -5.30
N ARG A 207 -19.15 -6.33 -6.19
CA ARG A 207 -19.98 -7.40 -6.79
C ARG A 207 -20.15 -8.61 -5.87
N LEU A 208 -19.23 -8.80 -4.93
CA LEU A 208 -19.15 -9.96 -4.05
C LEU A 208 -20.42 -10.24 -3.22
N PRO A 209 -21.14 -9.24 -2.65
CA PRO A 209 -22.40 -9.47 -1.96
C PRO A 209 -23.46 -10.16 -2.80
N ALA A 210 -23.57 -9.83 -4.08
CA ALA A 210 -24.53 -10.48 -4.98
C ALA A 210 -23.99 -11.82 -5.51
N LEU A 211 -22.68 -11.94 -5.77
CA LEU A 211 -22.07 -13.25 -6.07
C LEU A 211 -22.23 -14.25 -4.92
N HIS A 212 -22.23 -13.79 -3.67
CA HIS A 212 -22.50 -14.63 -2.51
C HIS A 212 -23.86 -15.34 -2.59
N GLU A 213 -24.87 -14.67 -3.13
CA GLU A 213 -26.23 -15.17 -3.27
C GLU A 213 -26.39 -16.00 -4.56
N GLU A 214 -25.78 -15.56 -5.65
CA GLU A 214 -25.91 -16.18 -6.97
C GLU A 214 -25.09 -17.47 -7.12
N VAL A 215 -23.88 -17.51 -6.54
CA VAL A 215 -22.97 -18.66 -6.66
C VAL A 215 -23.21 -19.60 -5.49
N THR A 216 -23.84 -20.75 -5.75
CA THR A 216 -24.23 -21.70 -4.69
C THR A 216 -23.11 -22.64 -4.25
N VAL A 217 -22.05 -22.77 -5.03
CA VAL A 217 -20.87 -23.61 -4.74
C VAL A 217 -19.73 -22.80 -4.12
N GLU A 218 -18.72 -23.47 -3.57
CA GLU A 218 -17.48 -22.80 -3.18
C GLU A 218 -16.73 -22.31 -4.43
N PHE A 219 -16.09 -21.13 -4.35
CA PHE A 219 -15.30 -20.63 -5.48
C PHE A 219 -14.09 -21.52 -5.78
N GLU A 220 -13.54 -22.19 -4.76
CA GLU A 220 -12.46 -23.18 -4.92
C GLU A 220 -12.88 -24.40 -5.75
N GLU A 221 -14.16 -24.78 -5.68
CA GLU A 221 -14.73 -25.94 -6.37
C GLU A 221 -15.31 -25.57 -7.76
N MET A 222 -15.37 -24.28 -8.07
CA MET A 222 -15.95 -23.79 -9.32
C MET A 222 -15.01 -24.04 -10.49
N GLU A 223 -15.45 -24.88 -11.43
CA GLU A 223 -14.85 -24.98 -12.76
C GLU A 223 -15.39 -23.84 -13.65
N GLY A 224 -14.51 -22.96 -14.12
CA GLY A 224 -14.86 -21.89 -15.05
C GLY A 224 -14.49 -20.50 -14.54
N THR A 225 -15.31 -19.51 -14.89
CA THR A 225 -15.01 -18.09 -14.67
C THR A 225 -16.08 -17.41 -13.86
N VAL A 226 -15.66 -16.43 -13.06
CA VAL A 226 -16.53 -15.52 -12.31
C VAL A 226 -16.69 -14.23 -13.09
N ASP A 227 -17.94 -13.77 -13.17
CA ASP A 227 -18.26 -12.48 -13.78
C ASP A 227 -17.83 -11.34 -12.83
N VAL A 228 -16.74 -10.67 -13.22
CA VAL A 228 -16.29 -9.42 -12.59
C VAL A 228 -16.43 -8.32 -13.63
N PRO A 229 -17.47 -7.47 -13.53
CA PRO A 229 -17.77 -6.50 -14.58
C PRO A 229 -16.59 -5.57 -14.88
N GLY A 230 -16.30 -5.41 -16.17
CA GLY A 230 -15.17 -4.60 -16.64
C GLY A 230 -13.86 -5.37 -16.84
N LEU A 231 -13.81 -6.65 -16.49
CA LEU A 231 -12.69 -7.55 -16.78
C LEU A 231 -13.09 -8.61 -17.84
N PRO A 232 -12.11 -9.22 -18.54
CA PRO A 232 -12.34 -10.48 -19.24
C PRO A 232 -12.80 -11.57 -18.26
N PRO A 233 -13.42 -12.67 -18.74
CA PRO A 233 -13.87 -13.78 -17.89
C PRO A 233 -12.77 -14.23 -16.91
N VAL A 234 -12.97 -13.98 -15.62
CA VAL A 234 -11.93 -14.19 -14.59
C VAL A 234 -11.97 -15.64 -14.14
N PRO A 235 -10.91 -16.44 -14.32
CA PRO A 235 -10.87 -17.80 -13.79
C PRO A 235 -11.13 -17.79 -12.28
N SER A 236 -11.95 -18.72 -11.77
CA SER A 236 -12.19 -18.86 -10.33
C SER A 236 -10.88 -18.97 -9.55
N SER A 237 -9.90 -19.70 -10.11
CA SER A 237 -8.56 -19.85 -9.57
C SER A 237 -7.77 -18.55 -9.45
N SER A 238 -8.13 -17.47 -10.15
CA SER A 238 -7.46 -16.17 -10.05
C SER A 238 -8.01 -15.29 -8.93
N LEU A 239 -9.11 -15.67 -8.28
CA LEU A 239 -9.67 -14.90 -7.17
C LEU A 239 -8.71 -14.87 -5.96
N PRO A 240 -8.83 -13.84 -5.09
CA PRO A 240 -8.08 -13.77 -3.85
C PRO A 240 -8.40 -14.98 -2.94
N LYS A 241 -7.38 -15.50 -2.24
CA LYS A 241 -7.55 -16.66 -1.34
C LYS A 241 -8.69 -16.49 -0.31
N PRO A 242 -8.88 -15.31 0.33
CA PRO A 242 -10.00 -15.10 1.24
C PRO A 242 -11.39 -15.27 0.63
N VAL A 243 -11.52 -15.15 -0.70
CA VAL A 243 -12.80 -15.29 -1.42
C VAL A 243 -13.14 -16.76 -1.71
N MET A 244 -12.16 -17.67 -1.63
CA MET A 244 -12.30 -19.04 -2.13
C MET A 244 -13.26 -19.93 -1.31
N ASP A 245 -13.25 -19.77 0.01
CA ASP A 245 -14.02 -20.58 0.97
C ASP A 245 -15.10 -19.72 1.64
N LYS A 246 -16.36 -19.91 1.24
CA LYS A 246 -17.51 -19.15 1.73
C LYS A 246 -17.82 -19.40 3.21
N LYS A 247 -17.30 -20.48 3.79
CA LYS A 247 -17.48 -20.84 5.21
C LYS A 247 -16.41 -20.22 6.11
N ASN A 248 -15.36 -19.65 5.52
CA ASN A 248 -14.30 -18.98 6.25
C ASN A 248 -14.76 -17.61 6.78
N PRO A 249 -14.51 -17.26 8.04
CA PRO A 249 -14.80 -15.91 8.54
C PRO A 249 -14.17 -14.77 7.74
N ASN A 250 -13.01 -15.00 7.11
CA ASN A 250 -12.39 -14.03 6.20
C ASN A 250 -13.31 -13.67 5.02
N TYR A 251 -13.93 -14.68 4.43
CA TYR A 251 -14.90 -14.49 3.36
C TYR A 251 -16.07 -13.65 3.84
N THR A 252 -16.65 -13.99 5.00
CA THR A 252 -17.76 -13.23 5.61
C THR A 252 -17.41 -11.75 5.77
N TRP A 253 -16.19 -11.45 6.23
CA TRP A 253 -15.72 -10.06 6.34
C TRP A 253 -15.55 -9.39 4.98
N PHE A 254 -15.10 -10.10 3.95
CA PHE A 254 -15.02 -9.53 2.60
C PHE A 254 -16.40 -9.19 2.03
N VAL A 255 -17.39 -10.07 2.21
CA VAL A 255 -18.79 -9.79 1.83
C VAL A 255 -19.33 -8.61 2.65
N TYR A 256 -18.99 -8.52 3.94
CA TYR A 256 -19.33 -7.36 4.78
C TYR A 256 -18.73 -6.07 4.19
N HIS A 257 -17.41 -6.00 3.99
CA HIS A 257 -16.76 -4.83 3.40
C HIS A 257 -17.34 -4.45 2.04
N GLY A 258 -17.63 -5.44 1.18
CA GLY A 258 -18.28 -5.25 -0.11
C GLY A 258 -19.60 -4.48 -0.02
N ARG A 259 -20.45 -4.81 0.96
CA ARG A 259 -21.69 -4.05 1.25
C ARG A 259 -21.38 -2.64 1.75
N ARG A 260 -20.42 -2.53 2.68
CA ARG A 260 -20.07 -1.27 3.32
C ARG A 260 -19.43 -0.25 2.37
N PHE A 261 -18.74 -0.68 1.31
CA PHE A 261 -18.17 0.24 0.31
C PHE A 261 -19.26 1.05 -0.39
N ALA A 262 -20.44 0.47 -0.62
CA ALA A 262 -21.57 1.17 -1.22
C ALA A 262 -22.24 2.18 -0.27
N GLU A 263 -21.93 2.14 1.03
CA GLU A 263 -22.44 3.07 2.04
C GLU A 263 -21.52 4.27 2.29
N ALA A 264 -20.31 4.27 1.74
CA ALA A 264 -19.38 5.39 1.86
C ALA A 264 -19.83 6.58 0.99
N ASP A 265 -19.52 7.80 1.42
CA ASP A 265 -19.77 9.03 0.65
C ASP A 265 -18.91 9.09 -0.63
N GLY A 266 -17.78 8.39 -0.63
CA GLY A 266 -16.96 8.17 -1.80
C GLY A 266 -15.83 7.18 -1.56
N ILE A 267 -15.34 6.58 -2.65
CA ILE A 267 -14.19 5.68 -2.64
C ILE A 267 -13.03 6.32 -3.38
N ILE A 268 -11.92 6.52 -2.68
CA ILE A 268 -10.65 6.99 -3.23
C ILE A 268 -9.85 5.75 -3.61
N VAL A 269 -9.39 5.63 -4.85
CA VAL A 269 -8.67 4.44 -5.32
C VAL A 269 -7.33 4.82 -5.92
N ASN A 270 -6.29 4.04 -5.59
CA ASN A 270 -4.93 4.25 -6.08
C ASN A 270 -4.75 3.67 -7.49
N THR A 271 -5.49 4.20 -8.46
CA THR A 271 -5.32 3.87 -9.88
C THR A 271 -5.60 5.11 -10.73
N ALA A 272 -5.17 5.08 -12.00
CA ALA A 272 -5.49 6.11 -12.99
C ALA A 272 -6.59 5.62 -13.93
N ALA A 273 -7.36 6.54 -14.49
CA ALA A 273 -8.50 6.21 -15.35
C ALA A 273 -8.07 5.42 -16.61
N GLU A 274 -6.89 5.72 -17.13
CA GLU A 274 -6.29 5.10 -18.31
C GLU A 274 -5.83 3.67 -18.06
N LEU A 275 -5.44 3.34 -16.82
CA LEU A 275 -4.97 1.99 -16.46
C LEU A 275 -6.12 0.99 -16.41
N GLU A 276 -7.29 1.41 -15.91
CA GLU A 276 -8.40 0.51 -15.58
C GLU A 276 -9.76 1.02 -16.05
N ARG A 277 -9.78 1.64 -17.24
CA ARG A 277 -10.98 2.27 -17.82
C ARG A 277 -12.23 1.39 -17.76
N SER A 278 -12.10 0.13 -18.15
CA SER A 278 -13.23 -0.80 -18.24
C SER A 278 -13.82 -1.15 -16.88
N ALA A 279 -12.98 -1.37 -15.86
CA ALA A 279 -13.42 -1.65 -14.49
C ALA A 279 -14.08 -0.41 -13.85
N LEU A 280 -13.46 0.76 -14.01
CA LEU A 280 -14.03 2.02 -13.51
C LEU A 280 -15.37 2.35 -14.17
N ALA A 281 -15.49 2.16 -15.49
CA ALA A 281 -16.75 2.33 -16.20
C ALA A 281 -17.83 1.36 -15.69
N ALA A 282 -17.49 0.08 -15.51
CA ALA A 282 -18.45 -0.91 -14.99
C ALA A 282 -18.98 -0.58 -13.59
N ILE A 283 -18.13 -0.01 -12.73
CA ILE A 283 -18.54 0.47 -11.40
C ILE A 283 -19.47 1.67 -11.54
N ALA A 284 -19.10 2.66 -12.35
CA ALA A 284 -19.92 3.86 -12.58
C ALA A 284 -21.30 3.52 -13.18
N ASP A 285 -21.36 2.52 -14.05
CA ASP A 285 -22.59 2.02 -14.68
C ASP A 285 -23.48 1.21 -13.70
N GLY A 286 -23.05 0.98 -12.46
CA GLY A 286 -23.78 0.18 -11.47
C GLY A 286 -23.76 -1.32 -11.72
N ARG A 287 -22.95 -1.82 -12.66
CA ARG A 287 -22.86 -3.26 -12.97
C ARG A 287 -22.24 -4.07 -11.84
N CYS A 288 -21.43 -3.43 -10.99
CA CYS A 288 -20.82 -4.07 -9.83
C CYS A 288 -21.70 -4.02 -8.58
N THR A 289 -22.79 -3.25 -8.55
CA THR A 289 -23.63 -3.05 -7.35
C THR A 289 -25.11 -3.28 -7.67
N PRO A 290 -25.53 -4.50 -8.06
CA PRO A 290 -26.92 -4.76 -8.42
C PRO A 290 -27.87 -4.44 -7.27
N GLY A 291 -28.92 -3.65 -7.55
CA GLY A 291 -29.92 -3.24 -6.56
C GLY A 291 -29.50 -2.11 -5.61
N VAL A 292 -28.28 -1.57 -5.76
CA VAL A 292 -27.77 -0.47 -4.93
C VAL A 292 -27.18 0.62 -5.82
N ARG A 293 -27.25 1.88 -5.39
CA ARG A 293 -26.63 3.00 -6.13
C ARG A 293 -25.11 2.77 -6.22
N PRO A 294 -24.49 2.94 -7.41
CA PRO A 294 -23.04 2.86 -7.52
C PRO A 294 -22.35 3.95 -6.69
N PRO A 295 -21.24 3.64 -6.01
CA PRO A 295 -20.49 4.62 -5.24
C PRO A 295 -19.79 5.63 -6.16
N THR A 296 -19.59 6.85 -5.67
CA THR A 296 -18.71 7.83 -6.33
C THR A 296 -17.26 7.38 -6.16
N VAL A 297 -16.51 7.29 -7.26
CA VAL A 297 -15.11 6.82 -7.25
C VAL A 297 -14.17 7.95 -7.67
N TYR A 298 -13.07 8.12 -6.92
CA TYR A 298 -12.00 9.08 -7.18
C TYR A 298 -10.69 8.33 -7.49
N PRO A 299 -10.40 8.05 -8.77
CA PRO A 299 -9.12 7.48 -9.19
C PRO A 299 -8.03 8.56 -9.14
N ILE A 300 -7.20 8.53 -8.11
CA ILE A 300 -6.16 9.56 -7.88
C ILE A 300 -4.74 9.05 -8.16
N GLY A 301 -4.60 7.81 -8.62
CA GLY A 301 -3.32 7.14 -8.79
C GLY A 301 -2.54 7.60 -10.03
N PRO A 302 -1.29 7.12 -10.16
CA PRO A 302 -0.54 6.42 -9.13
C PRO A 302 -0.16 7.34 -7.96
N VAL A 303 -0.40 6.89 -6.73
CA VAL A 303 0.06 7.51 -5.48
C VAL A 303 1.39 6.86 -5.14
N ILE A 304 2.49 7.54 -5.51
CA ILE A 304 3.87 7.09 -5.27
C ILE A 304 4.58 8.22 -4.54
N ALA A 305 5.21 7.92 -3.41
CA ALA A 305 6.10 8.86 -2.75
C ALA A 305 7.39 8.99 -3.57
N PHE A 306 7.84 10.20 -3.84
CA PHE A 306 9.16 10.47 -4.41
C PHE A 306 9.99 11.16 -3.35
N GLU A 307 10.88 10.41 -2.70
CA GLU A 307 11.85 11.01 -1.78
C GLU A 307 13.05 11.51 -2.59
N PRO A 308 13.75 12.56 -2.13
CA PRO A 308 15.02 12.95 -2.69
C PRO A 308 15.99 11.76 -2.69
N PRO A 309 16.79 11.58 -3.74
CA PRO A 309 17.78 10.51 -3.75
C PRO A 309 18.76 10.67 -2.57
N PRO A 310 19.18 9.57 -1.93
CA PRO A 310 20.12 9.63 -0.82
C PRO A 310 21.47 10.18 -1.29
N GLU A 311 22.23 10.82 -0.39
CA GLU A 311 23.58 11.35 -0.69
C GLU A 311 24.54 10.26 -1.20
N GLN A 312 24.36 9.03 -0.72
CA GLN A 312 25.11 7.85 -1.17
C GLN A 312 24.16 6.81 -1.75
N PRO A 313 24.32 6.45 -3.05
CA PRO A 313 23.50 5.43 -3.68
C PRO A 313 23.68 4.05 -3.02
N HIS A 314 22.58 3.32 -2.87
CA HIS A 314 22.59 1.95 -2.37
C HIS A 314 23.46 1.03 -3.24
N GLU A 315 24.05 -0.01 -2.65
CA GLU A 315 24.94 -0.96 -3.36
C GLU A 315 24.31 -1.61 -4.59
N CYS A 316 23.03 -1.99 -4.50
CA CYS A 316 22.29 -2.49 -5.65
C CYS A 316 22.25 -1.48 -6.81
N VAL A 317 22.09 -0.18 -6.52
CA VAL A 317 22.06 0.86 -7.55
C VAL A 317 23.45 1.02 -8.18
N ARG A 318 24.51 1.04 -7.35
CA ARG A 318 25.91 1.07 -7.84
C ARG A 318 26.26 -0.12 -8.73
N TRP A 319 25.73 -1.30 -8.43
CA TRP A 319 25.92 -2.48 -9.30
C TRP A 319 25.19 -2.33 -10.64
N LEU A 320 24.01 -1.70 -10.64
CA LEU A 320 23.23 -1.43 -11.85
C LEU A 320 23.90 -0.40 -12.77
N ASP A 321 24.63 0.59 -12.22
CA ASP A 321 25.38 1.59 -13.00
C ASP A 321 26.36 0.95 -14.01
N ALA A 322 26.87 -0.24 -13.69
CA ALA A 322 27.81 -0.99 -14.53
C ALA A 322 27.13 -1.85 -15.60
N GLN A 323 25.79 -1.88 -15.67
CA GLN A 323 25.04 -2.76 -16.56
C GLN A 323 24.50 -2.01 -17.79
N PRO A 324 24.40 -2.67 -18.96
CA PRO A 324 23.76 -2.07 -20.12
C PRO A 324 22.28 -1.70 -19.88
N PRO A 325 21.74 -0.67 -20.57
CA PRO A 325 20.32 -0.33 -20.49
C PRO A 325 19.42 -1.53 -20.81
N ALA A 326 18.30 -1.64 -20.08
CA ALA A 326 17.27 -2.66 -20.22
C ALA A 326 17.79 -4.11 -20.28
N SER A 327 18.89 -4.41 -19.56
CA SER A 327 19.56 -5.72 -19.62
C SER A 327 19.40 -6.59 -18.38
N VAL A 328 18.91 -6.01 -17.27
CA VAL A 328 18.78 -6.68 -15.97
C VAL A 328 17.33 -7.04 -15.68
N ALA A 329 17.07 -8.30 -15.37
CA ALA A 329 15.82 -8.75 -14.78
C ALA A 329 15.85 -8.53 -13.25
N LEU A 330 14.93 -7.72 -12.73
CA LEU A 330 14.74 -7.58 -11.28
C LEU A 330 13.84 -8.70 -10.76
N LEU A 331 14.22 -9.32 -9.65
CA LEU A 331 13.38 -10.21 -8.86
C LEU A 331 13.21 -9.61 -7.48
N CYS A 332 12.00 -9.18 -7.14
CA CYS A 332 11.66 -8.62 -5.83
C CYS A 332 10.19 -8.90 -5.49
N PHE A 333 9.94 -9.44 -4.30
CA PHE A 333 8.64 -10.03 -3.93
C PHE A 333 7.93 -9.25 -2.80
N GLY A 334 8.18 -7.94 -2.75
CA GLY A 334 7.61 -7.04 -1.75
C GLY A 334 8.18 -7.24 -0.35
N SER A 335 7.59 -6.58 0.65
CA SER A 335 8.10 -6.59 2.03
C SER A 335 7.82 -7.90 2.79
N GLN A 336 6.81 -8.68 2.36
CA GLN A 336 6.40 -9.93 3.02
C GLN A 336 6.76 -11.19 2.23
N GLY A 337 7.28 -11.05 1.00
CA GLY A 337 7.70 -12.19 0.19
C GLY A 337 9.02 -12.79 0.68
N PHE A 338 9.09 -14.10 0.77
CA PHE A 338 10.29 -14.86 1.11
C PHE A 338 10.27 -16.24 0.44
N PHE A 339 11.41 -16.90 0.39
CA PHE A 339 11.51 -18.27 -0.12
C PHE A 339 12.32 -19.17 0.80
N ALA A 340 11.85 -20.41 0.95
CA ALA A 340 12.65 -21.49 1.51
C ALA A 340 13.58 -22.09 0.44
N ALA A 341 14.60 -22.82 0.88
CA ALA A 341 15.64 -23.40 0.02
C ALA A 341 15.10 -24.14 -1.23
N PRO A 342 14.05 -25.00 -1.16
CA PRO A 342 13.56 -25.70 -2.35
C PRO A 342 13.13 -24.76 -3.49
N GLN A 343 12.40 -23.69 -3.16
CA GLN A 343 11.98 -22.72 -4.18
C GLN A 343 13.13 -21.80 -4.60
N ALA A 344 14.01 -21.42 -3.66
CA ALA A 344 15.20 -20.62 -3.97
C ALA A 344 16.17 -21.36 -4.92
N HIS A 345 16.27 -22.69 -4.81
CA HIS A 345 17.05 -23.52 -5.74
C HIS A 345 16.48 -23.49 -7.15
N GLU A 346 15.16 -23.65 -7.32
CA GLU A 346 14.53 -23.52 -8.64
C GLU A 346 14.69 -22.11 -9.22
N ILE A 347 14.61 -21.07 -8.39
CA ILE A 347 14.89 -19.69 -8.84
C ILE A 347 16.34 -19.58 -9.34
N ALA A 348 17.30 -20.04 -8.54
CA ALA A 348 18.72 -20.02 -8.90
C ALA A 348 18.99 -20.76 -10.23
N HIS A 349 18.44 -21.96 -10.40
CA HIS A 349 18.57 -22.74 -11.63
C HIS A 349 17.89 -22.06 -12.83
N GLY A 350 16.69 -21.48 -12.64
CA GLY A 350 15.99 -20.74 -13.69
C GLY A 350 16.78 -19.53 -14.16
N LEU A 351 17.31 -18.75 -13.22
CA LEU A 351 18.16 -17.58 -13.51
C LEU A 351 19.46 -17.97 -14.20
N GLU A 352 20.16 -18.99 -13.70
CA GLU A 352 21.43 -19.48 -14.26
C GLU A 352 21.25 -19.89 -15.73
N ARG A 353 20.19 -20.67 -16.03
CA ARG A 353 19.88 -21.16 -17.38
C ARG A 353 19.31 -20.07 -18.29
N SER A 354 18.63 -19.07 -17.75
CA SER A 354 18.12 -17.95 -18.55
C SER A 354 19.22 -17.24 -19.33
N GLY A 355 20.42 -17.15 -18.75
CA GLY A 355 21.57 -16.43 -19.31
C GLY A 355 21.46 -14.90 -19.22
N HIS A 356 20.36 -14.36 -18.71
CA HIS A 356 20.17 -12.93 -18.54
C HIS A 356 20.90 -12.40 -17.31
N ARG A 357 21.18 -11.09 -17.30
CA ARG A 357 21.62 -10.41 -16.08
C ARG A 357 20.45 -10.31 -15.12
N PHE A 358 20.71 -10.41 -13.82
CA PHE A 358 19.66 -10.33 -12.83
C PHE A 358 20.11 -9.62 -11.55
N LEU A 359 19.16 -8.94 -10.93
CA LEU A 359 19.25 -8.47 -9.55
C LEU A 359 18.13 -9.16 -8.77
N TRP A 360 18.49 -10.03 -7.83
CA TRP A 360 17.53 -10.78 -7.02
C TRP A 360 17.61 -10.33 -5.57
N VAL A 361 16.56 -9.64 -5.10
CA VAL A 361 16.37 -9.32 -3.69
C VAL A 361 15.74 -10.54 -3.02
N LEU A 362 16.54 -11.27 -2.24
CA LEU A 362 16.15 -12.51 -1.57
C LEU A 362 15.98 -12.27 -0.07
N ARG A 363 14.79 -12.59 0.44
CA ARG A 363 14.49 -12.63 1.87
C ARG A 363 14.37 -14.08 2.34
N GLY A 364 14.83 -14.35 3.56
CA GLY A 364 14.75 -15.66 4.18
C GLY A 364 13.43 -15.92 4.90
N PRO A 365 13.12 -17.19 5.22
CA PRO A 365 11.95 -17.54 6.02
C PRO A 365 11.91 -16.79 7.35
N PRO A 366 10.71 -16.49 7.88
CA PRO A 366 10.58 -15.87 9.19
C PRO A 366 11.19 -16.76 10.28
N ALA A 367 11.80 -16.13 11.29
CA ALA A 367 12.25 -16.83 12.49
C ALA A 367 11.05 -17.50 13.21
N PRO A 368 11.27 -18.56 14.02
CA PRO A 368 10.20 -19.19 14.78
C PRO A 368 9.40 -18.17 15.61
N GLY A 369 8.08 -18.12 15.38
CA GLY A 369 7.17 -17.18 16.06
C GLY A 369 7.10 -15.78 15.43
N ALA A 370 7.94 -15.46 14.45
CA ALA A 370 7.83 -14.24 13.66
C ALA A 370 6.90 -14.44 12.46
N ARG A 371 6.33 -13.34 11.95
CA ARG A 371 5.51 -13.33 10.72
C ARG A 371 6.20 -12.67 9.53
N HIS A 372 7.26 -11.89 9.78
CA HIS A 372 7.96 -11.14 8.76
C HIS A 372 9.20 -11.88 8.26
N PRO A 373 9.52 -11.75 6.96
CA PRO A 373 10.73 -12.31 6.39
C PRO A 373 12.00 -11.87 7.11
N ALA A 374 12.89 -12.81 7.38
CA ALA A 374 14.24 -12.50 7.85
C ALA A 374 15.13 -12.05 6.69
N ASP A 375 16.30 -11.50 7.02
CA ASP A 375 17.38 -11.37 6.06
C ASP A 375 17.83 -12.78 5.64
N ALA A 376 18.17 -12.96 4.36
CA ALA A 376 18.51 -14.25 3.80
C ALA A 376 19.92 -14.70 4.19
N ASN A 377 20.03 -15.93 4.69
CA ASN A 377 21.30 -16.64 4.72
C ASN A 377 21.56 -17.27 3.35
N LEU A 378 22.35 -16.60 2.52
CA LEU A 378 22.61 -17.04 1.14
C LEU A 378 23.30 -18.41 1.07
N ALA A 379 24.13 -18.77 2.07
CA ALA A 379 24.80 -20.07 2.10
C ALA A 379 23.83 -21.23 2.37
N GLU A 380 22.73 -20.98 3.07
CA GLU A 380 21.70 -21.99 3.35
C GLU A 380 20.62 -22.07 2.26
N LEU A 381 20.35 -20.94 1.59
CA LEU A 381 19.23 -20.84 0.64
C LEU A 381 19.62 -21.07 -0.82
N LEU A 382 20.90 -20.92 -1.18
CA LEU A 382 21.34 -21.01 -2.58
C LEU A 382 22.10 -22.32 -2.85
N PRO A 383 21.99 -22.88 -4.06
CA PRO A 383 22.79 -24.02 -4.46
C PRO A 383 24.30 -23.71 -4.41
N ASP A 384 25.10 -24.72 -4.05
CA ASP A 384 26.56 -24.58 -3.97
C ASP A 384 27.16 -24.01 -5.27
N GLY A 385 28.01 -23.00 -5.12
CA GLY A 385 28.72 -22.35 -6.21
C GLY A 385 27.86 -21.47 -7.13
N PHE A 386 26.54 -21.30 -6.88
CA PHE A 386 25.67 -20.47 -7.72
C PHE A 386 26.21 -19.03 -7.86
N LEU A 387 26.53 -18.38 -6.72
CA LEU A 387 27.05 -17.01 -6.72
C LEU A 387 28.32 -16.87 -7.57
N GLU A 388 29.24 -17.85 -7.51
CA GLU A 388 30.46 -17.84 -8.32
C GLU A 388 30.21 -18.06 -9.81
N ARG A 389 29.25 -18.92 -10.17
CA ARG A 389 28.88 -19.19 -11.57
C ARG A 389 28.15 -18.02 -12.24
N THR A 390 27.57 -17.12 -11.45
CA THR A 390 26.79 -15.97 -11.97
C THR A 390 27.41 -14.61 -11.67
N LYS A 391 28.56 -14.53 -11.01
CA LYS A 391 29.15 -13.25 -10.53
C LYS A 391 29.40 -12.18 -11.60
N ASP A 392 29.51 -12.58 -12.86
CA ASP A 392 29.71 -11.70 -14.01
C ASP A 392 28.41 -11.04 -14.50
N ARG A 393 27.24 -11.58 -14.11
CA ARG A 393 25.93 -11.16 -14.62
C ARG A 393 24.83 -11.01 -13.58
N GLY A 394 25.03 -11.52 -12.37
CA GLY A 394 24.00 -11.61 -11.34
C GLY A 394 24.43 -11.00 -10.00
N LEU A 395 23.50 -10.32 -9.34
CA LEU A 395 23.61 -9.89 -7.95
C LEU A 395 22.46 -10.48 -7.14
N VAL A 396 22.77 -11.18 -6.05
CA VAL A 396 21.78 -11.59 -5.03
C VAL A 396 21.95 -10.71 -3.80
N TRP A 397 20.91 -9.97 -3.44
CA TRP A 397 20.90 -9.07 -2.29
C TRP A 397 20.09 -9.70 -1.14
N PRO A 398 20.69 -9.99 0.02
CA PRO A 398 20.06 -10.79 1.07
C PRO A 398 19.11 -10.01 1.99
N THR A 399 19.05 -8.68 1.86
CA THR A 399 18.27 -7.83 2.76
C THR A 399 17.28 -6.97 1.97
N TRP A 400 16.68 -5.98 2.62
CA TRP A 400 15.82 -5.02 1.93
C TRP A 400 16.66 -4.21 0.93
N ALA A 401 16.05 -3.82 -0.19
CA ALA A 401 16.67 -2.96 -1.20
C ALA A 401 15.68 -1.86 -1.63
N PRO A 402 16.17 -0.68 -2.07
CA PRO A 402 15.32 0.42 -2.49
C PRO A 402 14.69 0.12 -3.86
N GLN A 403 13.59 -0.65 -3.85
CA GLN A 403 12.92 -1.14 -5.07
C GLN A 403 12.57 0.01 -6.02
N ARG A 404 12.10 1.15 -5.50
CA ARG A 404 11.78 2.35 -6.29
C ARG A 404 13.01 2.88 -7.06
N GLU A 405 14.16 3.00 -6.40
CA GLU A 405 15.40 3.45 -7.04
C GLU A 405 15.90 2.44 -8.09
N ILE A 406 15.78 1.15 -7.78
CA ILE A 406 16.15 0.07 -8.70
C ILE A 406 15.27 0.11 -9.95
N LEU A 407 13.93 0.19 -9.80
CA LEU A 407 13.00 0.27 -10.92
C LEU A 407 13.19 1.54 -11.75
N ALA A 408 13.65 2.64 -11.13
CA ALA A 408 13.99 3.86 -11.85
C ALA A 408 15.25 3.75 -12.70
N HIS A 409 16.10 2.76 -12.45
CA HIS A 409 17.40 2.64 -13.09
C HIS A 409 17.28 2.11 -14.53
N ALA A 410 17.96 2.77 -15.48
CA ALA A 410 17.86 2.46 -16.91
C ALA A 410 18.29 1.04 -17.29
N ALA A 411 19.11 0.38 -16.46
CA ALA A 411 19.54 -1.01 -16.66
C ALA A 411 18.44 -2.05 -16.43
N VAL A 412 17.38 -1.72 -15.67
CA VAL A 412 16.29 -2.67 -15.41
C VAL A 412 15.41 -2.79 -16.66
N GLY A 413 15.33 -4.01 -17.21
CA GLY A 413 14.58 -4.31 -18.43
C GLY A 413 13.28 -5.09 -18.20
N GLY A 414 13.12 -5.69 -17.02
CA GLY A 414 11.92 -6.45 -16.66
C GLY A 414 11.87 -6.76 -15.17
N PHE A 415 10.66 -6.98 -14.65
CA PHE A 415 10.42 -7.18 -13.23
C PHE A 415 9.60 -8.45 -12.95
N VAL A 416 10.26 -9.47 -12.42
CA VAL A 416 9.58 -10.61 -11.79
C VAL A 416 9.16 -10.19 -10.39
N THR A 417 7.85 -10.15 -10.17
CA THR A 417 7.27 -9.54 -8.97
C THR A 417 6.18 -10.38 -8.39
N HIS A 418 5.95 -10.27 -7.09
CA HIS A 418 4.75 -10.81 -6.46
C HIS A 418 3.42 -10.22 -6.98
N GLY A 419 3.42 -9.16 -7.79
CA GLY A 419 2.19 -8.57 -8.33
C GLY A 419 1.37 -7.76 -7.32
N GLY A 420 1.95 -7.39 -6.16
CA GLY A 420 1.35 -6.41 -5.25
C GLY A 420 1.15 -5.07 -5.96
N TRP A 421 0.06 -4.37 -5.63
CA TRP A 421 -0.35 -3.20 -6.41
C TRP A 421 0.63 -2.02 -6.33
N ASN A 422 1.22 -1.75 -5.16
CA ASN A 422 2.24 -0.70 -5.03
C ASN A 422 3.47 -0.97 -5.94
N SER A 423 4.03 -2.18 -5.90
CA SER A 423 5.13 -2.57 -6.78
C SER A 423 4.75 -2.52 -8.27
N THR A 424 3.49 -2.81 -8.58
CA THR A 424 2.96 -2.70 -9.94
C THR A 424 2.96 -1.25 -10.41
N LEU A 425 2.43 -0.31 -9.61
CA LEU A 425 2.42 1.11 -9.93
C LEU A 425 3.83 1.68 -10.07
N GLU A 426 4.77 1.29 -9.20
CA GLU A 426 6.19 1.67 -9.33
C GLU A 426 6.79 1.17 -10.65
N SER A 427 6.51 -0.09 -11.04
CA SER A 427 6.97 -0.65 -12.32
C SER A 427 6.42 0.12 -13.51
N LEU A 428 5.11 0.37 -13.53
CA LEU A 428 4.45 1.08 -14.63
C LEU A 428 4.89 2.55 -14.70
N TRP A 429 5.14 3.20 -13.56
CA TRP A 429 5.70 4.56 -13.51
C TRP A 429 7.06 4.67 -14.21
N HIS A 430 7.85 3.60 -14.19
CA HIS A 430 9.15 3.55 -14.85
C HIS A 430 9.11 2.89 -16.24
N GLY A 431 7.98 2.26 -16.62
CA GLY A 431 7.78 1.58 -17.90
C GLY A 431 8.45 0.22 -17.96
N VAL A 432 8.62 -0.44 -16.81
CA VAL A 432 9.23 -1.77 -16.72
C VAL A 432 8.12 -2.83 -16.86
N PRO A 433 8.22 -3.77 -17.82
CA PRO A 433 7.24 -4.84 -17.99
C PRO A 433 7.35 -5.86 -16.85
N LEU A 434 6.29 -6.64 -16.62
CA LEU A 434 6.20 -7.53 -15.46
C LEU A 434 6.14 -9.01 -15.84
N ALA A 435 6.64 -9.88 -14.95
CA ALA A 435 6.28 -11.29 -14.87
C ALA A 435 5.71 -11.56 -13.47
N PRO A 436 4.37 -11.49 -13.28
CA PRO A 436 3.76 -11.63 -11.98
C PRO A 436 3.82 -13.08 -11.49
N TRP A 437 4.45 -13.27 -10.33
CA TRP A 437 4.52 -14.49 -9.56
C TRP A 437 3.85 -14.27 -8.19
N PRO A 438 2.51 -14.34 -8.14
CA PRO A 438 1.72 -14.06 -6.95
C PRO A 438 2.00 -15.01 -5.78
N LEU A 439 2.02 -14.45 -4.56
CA LEU A 439 2.30 -15.17 -3.30
C LEU A 439 1.10 -15.14 -2.32
N TYR A 440 0.40 -14.01 -2.19
CA TYR A 440 -0.65 -13.81 -1.18
C TYR A 440 -1.67 -12.73 -1.57
N ALA A 441 -2.63 -12.45 -0.67
CA ALA A 441 -3.67 -11.43 -0.83
C ALA A 441 -4.43 -11.55 -2.18
N GLU A 442 -4.56 -10.45 -2.91
CA GLU A 442 -5.22 -10.34 -4.21
C GLU A 442 -4.26 -10.51 -5.40
N GLN A 443 -2.99 -10.86 -5.15
CA GLN A 443 -1.95 -10.83 -6.18
C GLN A 443 -2.22 -11.73 -7.38
N HIS A 444 -2.93 -12.85 -7.20
CA HIS A 444 -3.35 -13.70 -8.31
C HIS A 444 -4.35 -13.00 -9.24
N MET A 445 -5.23 -12.17 -8.68
CA MET A 445 -6.17 -11.36 -9.46
C MET A 445 -5.43 -10.21 -10.16
N ASN A 446 -4.43 -9.61 -9.48
CA ASN A 446 -3.56 -8.62 -10.11
C ASN A 446 -2.78 -9.24 -11.27
N ALA A 447 -2.21 -10.43 -11.10
CA ALA A 447 -1.49 -11.15 -12.16
C ALA A 447 -2.38 -11.39 -13.38
N PHE A 448 -3.62 -11.86 -13.17
CA PHE A 448 -4.59 -12.01 -14.25
C PHE A 448 -4.89 -10.67 -14.93
N THR A 449 -5.13 -9.61 -14.16
CA THR A 449 -5.46 -8.28 -14.70
C THR A 449 -4.30 -7.71 -15.53
N LEU A 450 -3.07 -7.86 -15.05
CA LEU A 450 -1.87 -7.36 -15.73
C LEU A 450 -1.63 -8.04 -17.07
N VAL A 451 -1.88 -9.35 -17.15
CA VAL A 451 -1.72 -10.14 -18.37
C VAL A 451 -2.93 -9.95 -19.29
N ALA A 452 -4.13 -10.27 -18.83
CA ALA A 452 -5.31 -10.42 -19.68
C ALA A 452 -6.04 -9.12 -19.98
N ALA A 453 -5.98 -8.12 -19.09
CA ALA A 453 -6.71 -6.86 -19.26
C ALA A 453 -5.79 -5.70 -19.65
N MET A 454 -4.61 -5.59 -19.05
CA MET A 454 -3.68 -4.48 -19.31
C MET A 454 -2.65 -4.80 -20.40
N GLY A 455 -2.22 -6.06 -20.52
CA GLY A 455 -1.23 -6.49 -21.50
C GLY A 455 0.21 -6.03 -21.19
N VAL A 456 0.51 -5.70 -19.93
CA VAL A 456 1.83 -5.19 -19.48
C VAL A 456 2.76 -6.28 -18.95
N ALA A 457 2.32 -7.53 -19.00
CA ALA A 457 2.98 -8.64 -18.34
C ALA A 457 2.99 -9.93 -19.17
N VAL A 458 4.00 -10.76 -18.94
CA VAL A 458 4.06 -12.15 -19.43
C VAL A 458 3.54 -13.10 -18.35
N ALA A 459 2.79 -14.13 -18.73
CA ALA A 459 2.12 -15.01 -17.77
C ALA A 459 3.08 -16.03 -17.14
N MET A 460 3.21 -16.01 -15.81
CA MET A 460 3.93 -17.04 -15.06
C MET A 460 2.97 -18.16 -14.64
N LYS A 461 3.29 -19.42 -14.99
CA LYS A 461 2.56 -20.57 -14.46
C LYS A 461 2.99 -20.85 -13.01
N VAL A 462 2.06 -20.64 -12.10
CA VAL A 462 2.26 -20.82 -10.66
C VAL A 462 1.47 -22.03 -10.16
N ASP A 463 2.14 -23.00 -9.54
CA ASP A 463 1.48 -24.14 -8.88
C ASP A 463 0.95 -23.73 -7.50
N ARG A 464 -0.29 -23.26 -7.48
CA ARG A 464 -1.01 -22.86 -6.27
C ARG A 464 -1.16 -23.99 -5.25
N LYS A 465 -1.17 -25.26 -5.68
CA LYS A 465 -1.33 -26.42 -4.78
C LYS A 465 -0.02 -26.73 -4.05
N ARG A 466 1.12 -26.26 -4.59
CA ARG A 466 2.45 -26.39 -3.99
C ARG A 466 2.95 -25.07 -3.39
N ASP A 467 2.05 -24.29 -2.79
CA ASP A 467 2.39 -23.00 -2.16
C ASP A 467 2.95 -21.98 -3.16
N ASN A 468 2.26 -21.83 -4.30
CA ASN A 468 2.65 -20.96 -5.39
C ASN A 468 4.05 -21.28 -5.97
N PHE A 469 4.36 -22.57 -6.10
CA PHE A 469 5.65 -23.03 -6.60
C PHE A 469 5.84 -22.71 -8.09
N VAL A 470 7.06 -22.36 -8.49
CA VAL A 470 7.46 -22.20 -9.88
C VAL A 470 8.72 -23.00 -10.13
N GLU A 471 8.64 -23.90 -11.10
CA GLU A 471 9.76 -24.73 -11.56
C GLU A 471 10.79 -23.85 -12.28
N ALA A 472 12.07 -24.21 -12.23
CA ALA A 472 13.14 -23.49 -12.90
C ALA A 472 12.86 -23.30 -14.40
N ALA A 473 12.29 -24.32 -15.05
CA ALA A 473 11.95 -24.30 -16.49
C ALA A 473 10.88 -23.27 -16.83
N GLU A 474 9.99 -23.02 -15.89
CA GLU A 474 9.01 -21.95 -16.01
C GLU A 474 9.69 -20.60 -15.89
N LEU A 475 10.44 -20.37 -14.81
CA LEU A 475 11.11 -19.09 -14.58
C LEU A 475 12.10 -18.74 -15.71
N GLU A 476 12.90 -19.70 -16.17
CA GLU A 476 13.82 -19.52 -17.30
C GLU A 476 13.09 -18.99 -18.53
N ARG A 477 11.97 -19.64 -18.88
CA ARG A 477 11.21 -19.31 -20.08
C ARG A 477 10.62 -17.91 -19.98
N GLU A 478 9.97 -17.60 -18.87
CA GLU A 478 9.29 -16.31 -18.70
C GLU A 478 10.28 -15.15 -18.53
N VAL A 479 11.45 -15.37 -17.90
CA VAL A 479 12.53 -14.36 -17.87
C VAL A 479 13.05 -14.10 -19.28
N ARG A 480 13.28 -15.15 -20.09
CA ARG A 480 13.72 -14.98 -21.47
C ARG A 480 12.67 -14.24 -22.31
N GLU A 481 11.41 -14.64 -22.22
CA GLU A 481 10.31 -13.97 -22.92
C GLU A 481 10.25 -12.48 -22.58
N LEU A 482 10.20 -12.16 -21.28
CA LEU A 482 10.15 -10.79 -20.76
C LEU A 482 11.33 -9.92 -21.21
N MET A 483 12.53 -10.51 -21.28
CA MET A 483 13.79 -9.80 -21.56
C MET A 483 14.21 -9.80 -23.03
N GLY A 484 13.31 -10.16 -23.95
CA GLY A 484 13.52 -10.02 -25.41
C GLY A 484 13.47 -11.32 -26.21
N GLY A 485 13.06 -12.43 -25.59
CA GLY A 485 13.03 -13.76 -26.19
C GLY A 485 11.83 -14.05 -27.10
N GLY A 486 10.79 -13.21 -27.08
CA GLY A 486 9.59 -13.44 -27.89
C GLY A 486 8.62 -12.27 -28.01
N GLU A 487 7.49 -12.57 -28.66
CA GLU A 487 6.46 -11.61 -29.06
C GLU A 487 5.59 -11.13 -27.88
N GLU A 488 5.31 -11.99 -26.90
CA GLU A 488 4.53 -11.62 -25.71
C GLU A 488 5.32 -10.60 -24.89
N GLY A 489 6.63 -10.85 -24.69
CA GLY A 489 7.51 -9.91 -24.00
C GLY A 489 7.67 -8.58 -24.75
N ARG A 490 7.71 -8.60 -26.09
CA ARG A 490 7.74 -7.37 -26.90
C ARG A 490 6.49 -6.52 -26.68
N LYS A 491 5.31 -7.13 -26.77
CA LYS A 491 4.02 -6.47 -26.52
C LYS A 491 3.95 -5.91 -25.09
N ALA A 492 4.37 -6.71 -24.09
CA ALA A 492 4.39 -6.28 -22.70
C ALA A 492 5.29 -5.05 -22.48
N ARG A 493 6.47 -4.99 -23.10
CA ARG A 493 7.38 -3.82 -23.04
C ARG A 493 6.77 -2.58 -23.68
N GLU A 494 6.19 -2.71 -24.87
CA GLU A 494 5.51 -1.61 -25.55
C GLU A 494 4.36 -1.08 -24.70
N LYS A 495 3.56 -1.99 -24.14
CA LYS A 495 2.42 -1.62 -23.31
C LYS A 495 2.84 -1.00 -21.98
N ALA A 496 3.91 -1.49 -21.35
CA ALA A 496 4.46 -0.88 -20.14
C ALA A 496 4.94 0.57 -20.41
N MET A 497 5.52 0.85 -21.58
CA MET A 497 5.90 2.21 -21.98
C MET A 497 4.70 3.11 -22.25
N GLU A 498 3.61 2.59 -22.82
CA GLU A 498 2.34 3.32 -22.92
C GLU A 498 1.78 3.63 -21.53
N MET A 499 1.77 2.65 -20.62
CA MET A 499 1.28 2.85 -19.25
C MET A 499 2.15 3.82 -18.45
N LYS A 500 3.47 3.88 -18.73
CA LYS A 500 4.35 4.91 -18.18
C LYS A 500 3.90 6.31 -18.56
N ALA A 501 3.59 6.53 -19.83
CA ALA A 501 3.07 7.82 -20.29
C ALA A 501 1.71 8.12 -19.64
N ALA A 502 0.81 7.13 -19.59
CA ALA A 502 -0.49 7.28 -18.95
C ALA A 502 -0.39 7.66 -17.46
N CYS A 503 0.45 6.95 -16.70
CA CYS A 503 0.71 7.23 -15.28
C CYS A 503 1.19 8.67 -15.04
N ARG A 504 2.12 9.16 -15.87
CA ARG A 504 2.66 10.52 -15.75
C ARG A 504 1.63 11.57 -16.13
N ASN A 505 1.00 11.42 -17.29
CA ASN A 505 -0.01 12.34 -17.78
C ASN A 505 -1.22 12.43 -16.83
N ALA A 506 -1.60 11.32 -16.17
CA ALA A 506 -2.73 11.28 -15.26
C ALA A 506 -2.54 12.18 -14.02
N VAL A 507 -1.31 12.30 -13.52
CA VAL A 507 -1.00 13.07 -12.29
C VAL A 507 -0.45 14.47 -12.56
N GLU A 508 -0.09 14.78 -13.82
CA GLU A 508 0.24 16.14 -14.26
C GLU A 508 -0.98 17.08 -14.16
N GLU A 509 -0.73 18.39 -14.17
CA GLU A 509 -1.79 19.40 -14.10
C GLU A 509 -2.80 19.23 -15.24
N GLY A 510 -4.08 19.07 -14.90
CA GLY A 510 -5.16 18.80 -15.86
C GLY A 510 -5.31 17.33 -16.28
N GLY A 511 -4.43 16.44 -15.79
CA GLY A 511 -4.54 15.00 -15.96
C GLY A 511 -5.77 14.40 -15.25
N SER A 512 -6.13 13.16 -15.58
CA SER A 512 -7.35 12.52 -15.05
C SER A 512 -7.34 12.40 -13.52
N SER A 513 -6.20 12.03 -12.95
CA SER A 513 -6.04 11.83 -11.52
C SER A 513 -5.88 13.14 -10.78
N ASP A 514 -5.20 14.13 -11.38
CA ASP A 514 -5.17 15.51 -10.87
C ASP A 514 -6.56 16.14 -10.84
N ALA A 515 -7.38 15.92 -11.87
CA ALA A 515 -8.75 16.36 -11.92
C ALA A 515 -9.64 15.63 -10.90
N ALA A 516 -9.46 14.31 -10.72
CA ALA A 516 -10.18 13.56 -9.69
C ALA A 516 -9.83 14.02 -8.27
N LEU A 517 -8.53 14.26 -8.02
CA LEU A 517 -8.03 14.80 -6.76
C LEU A 517 -8.55 16.21 -6.50
N HIS A 518 -8.64 17.05 -7.53
CA HIS A 518 -9.23 18.38 -7.44
C HIS A 518 -10.69 18.34 -7.02
N ARG A 519 -11.51 17.53 -7.73
CA ARG A 519 -12.94 17.36 -7.38
C ARG A 519 -13.10 16.88 -5.95
N LEU A 520 -12.31 15.88 -5.54
CA LEU A 520 -12.33 15.38 -4.17
C LEU A 520 -11.97 16.48 -3.16
N ALA A 521 -10.91 17.25 -3.40
CA ALA A 521 -10.52 18.34 -2.51
C ALA A 521 -11.61 19.43 -2.42
N GLU A 522 -12.27 19.78 -3.52
CA GLU A 522 -13.39 20.72 -3.51
C GLU A 522 -14.57 20.20 -2.69
N GLU A 523 -14.96 18.94 -2.85
CA GLU A 523 -16.06 18.34 -2.10
C GLU A 523 -15.75 18.28 -0.60
N LEU A 524 -14.53 17.88 -0.22
CA LEU A 524 -14.07 17.87 1.17
C LEU A 524 -14.07 19.29 1.78
N CYS A 525 -13.66 20.30 1.01
CA CYS A 525 -13.70 21.70 1.47
C CYS A 525 -15.12 22.23 1.62
N LYS A 526 -16.04 21.91 0.70
CA LYS A 526 -17.46 22.34 0.78
C LYS A 526 -18.18 21.67 1.95
N GLY A 527 -18.00 20.35 2.12
CA GLY A 527 -18.63 19.59 3.20
C GLY A 527 -18.25 20.10 4.59
N ALA A 528 -17.00 20.52 4.77
CA ALA A 528 -16.48 21.05 6.02
C ALA A 528 -17.14 22.38 6.47
N VAL A 529 -17.75 23.15 5.55
CA VAL A 529 -18.34 24.47 5.83
C VAL A 529 -19.79 24.35 6.34
N VAL A 530 -20.42 23.16 6.26
CA VAL A 530 -21.86 23.01 6.54
C VAL A 530 -22.16 22.58 8.00
N SER A 531 -21.18 22.14 8.79
CA SER A 531 -21.41 21.57 10.14
C SER A 531 -21.12 22.52 11.33
N THR A 532 -21.54 23.79 11.25
CA THR A 532 -21.49 24.72 12.40
C THR A 532 -22.81 25.44 12.66
N GLY A 533 -23.93 24.74 12.45
CA GLY A 533 -25.24 25.29 12.74
C GLY A 533 -26.22 24.25 13.26
N LYS A 534 -26.13 23.92 14.55
CA LYS A 534 -27.27 23.68 15.43
C LYS A 534 -26.90 23.92 16.89
#